data_AF-A0AAV9AX08-F1
#
_entry.id   AF-A0AAV9AX08-F1
#
_cell.length_a   1.000
_cell.length_b   1.000
_cell.length_c   1.000
_cell.angle_alpha   90.00
_cell.angle_beta   90.00
_cell.angle_gamma   90.00
#
_symmetry.space_group_name_H-M   'P 1'
#
loop_
_entity.id
_entity.type
_entity.pdbx_description
1 polymer ?
#
loop_
_entity_poly.entity_id
_entity_poly.type
_entity_poly.pdbx_seq_one_letter_code
_entity_poly.pdbx_strand_id
1 'polypeptide(L)'
;MTKTKTKKKKCNVFEGRWVYDEVAYPLYRSSDCPFLGDQVSCRRNGRRDSGYEKWRWEPTECQLPRWDLIEYEGKVLGDLEMEVAYRAGMKTWARWIDNNIDPSKTSVFFRSISPEHRPWNNHGCYNQTTPVMETDKPYIPTFPRSIIEIQENTIKEMKTPVKYLNITRLSEFRRDGHSSVYTKRPEKLTSEQREQPERHADCSHWCVPGLPDTWNVLIYVSAVLQTPNILL
;
A
#
# COMPACT_ATOMS: atom_id res chain seq x y z
N MET A 1 -29.50 35.41 21.63
CA MET A 1 -28.12 34.90 21.85
C MET A 1 -27.41 34.81 20.51
N THR A 2 -26.59 35.81 20.19
CA THR A 2 -25.85 35.93 18.94
C THR A 2 -24.65 34.98 18.93
N LYS A 3 -24.63 34.02 17.99
CA LYS A 3 -23.48 33.15 17.73
C LYS A 3 -22.32 34.00 17.18
N THR A 4 -21.30 34.25 17.99
CA THR A 4 -20.03 34.82 17.54
C THR A 4 -19.32 33.82 16.62
N LYS A 5 -19.26 34.14 15.32
CA LYS A 5 -18.37 33.46 14.37
C LYS A 5 -16.92 33.78 14.75
N THR A 6 -16.20 32.83 15.32
CA THR A 6 -14.74 32.91 15.48
C THR A 6 -14.11 32.96 14.09
N LYS A 7 -13.49 34.09 13.73
CA LYS A 7 -12.65 34.19 12.53
C LYS A 7 -11.50 33.18 12.69
N LYS A 8 -11.39 32.21 11.78
CA LYS A 8 -10.19 31.36 11.69
C LYS A 8 -8.97 32.28 11.53
N LYS A 9 -8.02 32.19 12.48
CA LYS A 9 -6.73 32.88 12.40
C LYS A 9 -6.05 32.45 11.08
N LYS A 10 -5.62 33.41 10.27
CA LYS A 10 -4.87 33.12 9.04
C LYS A 10 -3.44 32.79 9.45
N CYS A 11 -2.94 31.62 9.08
CA CYS A 11 -1.55 31.24 9.33
C CYS A 11 -0.62 32.06 8.44
N ASN A 12 0.35 32.76 9.03
CA ASN A 12 1.45 33.35 8.28
C ASN A 12 2.52 32.27 8.02
N VAL A 13 2.51 31.69 6.82
CA VAL A 13 3.45 30.61 6.45
C VAL A 13 4.91 31.06 6.35
N PHE A 14 5.18 32.38 6.39
CA PHE A 14 6.52 32.95 6.34
C PHE A 14 7.15 33.18 7.73
N GLU A 15 6.39 32.96 8.81
CA GLU A 15 6.89 33.02 10.20
C GLU A 15 7.01 31.62 10.77
N GLY A 16 8.22 31.23 11.15
CA GLY A 16 8.53 29.85 11.52
C GLY A 16 10.00 29.62 11.78
N ARG A 17 10.41 28.37 11.70
CA ARG A 17 11.80 27.94 11.91
C ARG A 17 12.20 26.83 10.94
N TRP A 18 13.50 26.72 10.71
CA TRP A 18 14.07 25.55 10.04
C TRP A 18 14.19 24.38 11.02
N VAL A 19 13.72 23.21 10.61
CA VAL A 19 13.79 21.96 11.35
C VAL A 19 14.52 20.93 10.49
N TYR A 20 15.47 20.24 11.09
CA TYR A 20 16.23 19.18 10.42
C TYR A 20 15.40 17.89 10.41
N ASP A 21 15.18 17.31 9.24
CA ASP A 21 14.30 16.17 9.01
C ASP A 21 14.92 15.20 7.99
N GLU A 22 15.66 14.20 8.49
CA GLU A 22 16.32 13.24 7.59
C GLU A 22 15.38 12.21 6.98
N VAL A 23 14.18 12.06 7.55
CA VAL A 23 13.20 11.04 7.19
C VAL A 23 12.35 11.52 6.02
N ALA A 24 11.88 12.76 6.06
CA ALA A 24 10.97 13.31 5.05
C ALA A 24 11.69 14.11 3.94
N TYR A 25 12.96 14.50 4.12
CA TYR A 25 13.70 15.34 3.17
C TYR A 25 15.01 14.68 2.68
N PRO A 26 15.50 15.01 1.47
CA PRO A 26 14.87 15.92 0.51
C PRO A 26 13.63 15.32 -0.16
N LEU A 27 12.76 16.18 -0.69
CA LEU A 27 11.54 15.76 -1.40
C LEU A 27 11.84 14.97 -2.68
N TYR A 28 13.01 15.17 -3.28
CA TYR A 28 13.53 14.43 -4.43
C TYR A 28 15.06 14.48 -4.42
N ARG A 29 15.74 13.54 -5.09
CA ARG A 29 17.19 13.63 -5.29
C ARG A 29 17.48 14.36 -6.58
N SER A 30 18.58 15.12 -6.61
CA SER A 30 19.02 15.81 -7.85
C SER A 30 19.28 14.87 -9.03
N SER A 31 19.55 13.59 -8.78
CA SER A 31 19.66 12.54 -9.81
C SER A 31 18.33 12.20 -10.47
N ASP A 32 17.21 12.42 -9.78
CA ASP A 32 15.89 11.90 -10.18
C ASP A 32 15.13 12.92 -11.04
N CYS A 33 15.63 14.16 -11.15
CA CYS A 33 15.04 15.23 -11.94
C CYS A 33 15.92 15.55 -13.17
N PRO A 34 15.62 14.98 -14.36
CA PRO A 34 16.45 15.15 -15.55
C PRO A 34 16.41 16.59 -16.11
N PHE A 35 15.48 17.41 -15.65
CA PHE A 35 15.29 18.78 -16.10
C PHE A 35 16.17 19.80 -15.35
N LEU A 36 16.91 19.37 -14.32
CA LEU A 36 17.83 20.26 -13.60
C LEU A 36 19.00 20.67 -14.49
N GLY A 37 19.08 21.96 -14.80
CA GLY A 37 20.22 22.54 -15.48
C GLY A 37 21.49 22.45 -14.63
N ASP A 38 22.65 22.57 -15.30
CA ASP A 38 23.94 22.40 -14.63
C ASP A 38 24.17 23.44 -13.54
N GLN A 39 23.71 24.69 -13.72
CA GLN A 39 23.87 25.76 -12.74
C GLN A 39 23.35 25.40 -11.34
N VAL A 40 22.28 24.60 -11.24
CA VAL A 40 21.62 24.24 -9.97
C VAL A 40 22.01 22.86 -9.45
N SER A 41 22.78 22.10 -10.21
CA SER A 41 23.12 20.70 -9.91
C SER A 41 24.32 20.56 -8.96
N CYS A 42 24.25 21.16 -7.77
CA CYS A 42 25.37 21.27 -6.82
C CYS A 42 26.13 19.95 -6.56
N ARG A 43 25.41 18.85 -6.34
CA ARG A 43 25.99 17.52 -6.12
C ARG A 43 26.76 17.02 -7.36
N ARG A 44 26.18 17.20 -8.55
CA ARG A 44 26.84 16.88 -9.84
C ARG A 44 28.07 17.76 -10.07
N ASN A 45 28.00 19.01 -9.62
CA ASN A 45 29.08 19.99 -9.71
C ASN A 45 30.15 19.83 -8.61
N GLY A 46 30.09 18.77 -7.80
CA GLY A 46 31.15 18.41 -6.86
C GLY A 46 30.95 18.84 -5.40
N ARG A 47 29.78 19.38 -5.03
CA ARG A 47 29.47 19.67 -3.62
C ARG A 47 29.37 18.38 -2.80
N ARG A 48 30.25 18.25 -1.80
CA ARG A 48 30.42 17.01 -1.01
C ARG A 48 29.42 16.86 0.14
N ASP A 49 29.10 17.95 0.82
CA ASP A 49 28.08 17.95 1.87
C ASP A 49 26.67 17.82 1.28
N SER A 50 25.74 17.21 2.03
CA SER A 50 24.32 17.07 1.66
C SER A 50 23.37 17.41 2.79
N GLY A 51 23.87 17.79 3.97
CA GLY A 51 23.02 18.13 5.12
C GLY A 51 22.09 19.32 4.85
N TYR A 52 22.45 20.20 3.91
CA TYR A 52 21.59 21.30 3.49
C TYR A 52 20.26 20.83 2.86
N GLU A 53 20.23 19.63 2.28
CA GLU A 53 19.04 19.04 1.63
C GLU A 53 18.01 18.52 2.65
N LYS A 54 18.39 18.44 3.93
CA LYS A 54 17.63 17.82 5.03
C LYS A 54 16.86 18.83 5.89
N TRP A 55 16.84 20.10 5.54
CA TRP A 55 16.12 21.13 6.30
C TRP A 55 14.73 21.39 5.73
N ARG A 56 13.72 21.38 6.60
CA ARG A 56 12.31 21.69 6.31
C ARG A 56 11.88 22.96 7.03
N TRP A 57 11.10 23.80 6.36
CA TRP A 57 10.48 24.98 6.99
C TRP A 57 9.21 24.58 7.75
N GLU A 58 9.09 25.03 9.00
CA GLU A 58 7.95 24.77 9.88
C GLU A 58 7.35 26.09 10.37
N PRO A 59 6.18 26.51 9.83
CA PRO A 59 5.48 27.71 10.30
C PRO A 59 5.04 27.56 11.76
N THR A 60 5.03 28.68 12.50
CA THR A 60 4.68 28.68 13.93
C THR A 60 3.20 28.39 14.17
N GLU A 61 2.33 28.86 13.29
CA GLU A 61 0.87 28.83 13.49
C GLU A 61 0.16 27.69 12.73
N CYS A 62 0.86 26.94 11.88
CA CYS A 62 0.26 25.84 11.13
C CYS A 62 1.30 24.85 10.58
N GLN A 63 0.81 23.67 10.19
CA GLN A 63 1.61 22.70 9.45
C GLN A 63 1.43 22.91 7.95
N LEU A 64 2.53 22.89 7.20
CA LEU A 64 2.47 22.85 5.75
C LEU A 64 2.07 21.43 5.28
N PRO A 65 1.17 21.31 4.29
CA PRO A 65 0.90 20.02 3.67
C PRO A 65 2.19 19.49 3.03
N ARG A 66 2.36 18.17 3.04
CA ARG A 66 3.46 17.51 2.33
C ARG A 66 3.23 17.62 0.82
N TRP A 67 4.31 17.54 0.05
CA TRP A 67 4.25 17.41 -1.41
C TRP A 67 3.85 15.98 -1.79
N ASP A 68 2.64 15.58 -1.41
CA ASP A 68 2.01 14.30 -1.77
C ASP A 68 0.92 14.58 -2.82
N LEU A 69 1.31 15.30 -3.88
CA LEU A 69 0.39 15.69 -4.94
C LEU A 69 0.25 14.54 -5.96
N ILE A 70 -1.00 14.19 -6.28
CA ILE A 70 -1.36 13.15 -7.25
C ILE A 70 -1.78 13.84 -8.53
N GLU A 71 -1.15 13.51 -9.66
CA GLU A 71 -1.67 13.91 -10.97
C GLU A 71 -2.72 12.90 -11.44
N TYR A 72 -3.94 13.35 -11.67
CA TYR A 72 -5.02 12.55 -12.22
C TYR A 72 -5.81 13.36 -13.26
N GLU A 73 -5.91 12.84 -14.49
CA GLU A 73 -6.58 13.49 -15.62
C GLU A 73 -6.11 14.94 -15.88
N GLY A 74 -4.79 15.16 -15.79
CA GLY A 74 -4.16 16.47 -16.02
C GLY A 74 -4.39 17.49 -14.89
N LYS A 75 -4.90 17.05 -13.74
CA LYS A 75 -5.06 17.89 -12.54
C LYS A 75 -4.13 17.41 -11.44
N VAL A 76 -3.55 18.35 -10.71
CA VAL A 76 -2.73 18.10 -9.52
C VAL A 76 -3.61 18.19 -8.28
N LEU A 77 -3.79 17.08 -7.58
CA LEU A 77 -4.68 16.91 -6.43
C LEU A 77 -3.87 16.65 -5.16
N GLY A 78 -4.32 17.18 -4.02
CA GLY A 78 -3.71 16.88 -2.72
C GLY A 78 -4.19 15.58 -2.08
N ASP A 79 -5.28 15.01 -2.59
CA ASP A 79 -5.84 13.74 -2.17
C ASP A 79 -6.68 13.16 -3.32
N LEU A 80 -6.76 11.84 -3.39
CA LEU A 80 -7.60 11.12 -4.35
C LEU A 80 -8.31 9.99 -3.63
N GLU A 81 -9.64 9.95 -3.73
CA GLU A 81 -10.43 8.90 -3.10
C GLU A 81 -9.93 7.52 -3.52
N MET A 82 -9.80 6.61 -2.54
CA MET A 82 -9.21 5.28 -2.72
C MET A 82 -9.81 4.52 -3.90
N GLU A 83 -11.14 4.55 -4.06
CA GLU A 83 -11.83 3.88 -5.15
C GLU A 83 -11.49 4.47 -6.53
N VAL A 84 -11.35 5.79 -6.61
CA VAL A 84 -10.97 6.48 -7.85
C VAL A 84 -9.52 6.14 -8.20
N ALA A 85 -8.61 6.24 -7.23
CA ALA A 85 -7.21 5.89 -7.39
C ALA A 85 -7.03 4.42 -7.82
N TYR A 86 -7.70 3.49 -7.13
CA TYR A 86 -7.61 2.06 -7.42
C TYR A 86 -8.19 1.72 -8.80
N ARG A 87 -9.34 2.30 -9.16
CA ARG A 87 -9.95 2.13 -10.48
C ARG A 87 -9.05 2.66 -11.60
N ALA A 88 -8.41 3.80 -11.40
CA ALA A 88 -7.45 4.37 -12.34
C ALA A 88 -6.26 3.44 -12.55
N GLY A 89 -5.67 2.92 -11.47
CA GLY A 89 -4.56 1.97 -11.51
C GLY A 89 -4.96 0.67 -12.24
N MET A 90 -6.09 0.07 -11.87
CA MET A 90 -6.61 -1.15 -12.48
C MET A 90 -6.88 -0.98 -13.98
N LYS A 91 -7.52 0.12 -14.39
CA LYS A 91 -7.75 0.40 -15.83
C LYS A 91 -6.46 0.62 -16.61
N THR A 92 -5.47 1.27 -15.99
CA THR A 92 -4.16 1.49 -16.62
C THR A 92 -3.43 0.17 -16.84
N TRP A 93 -3.40 -0.69 -15.81
CA TRP A 93 -2.84 -2.03 -15.90
C TRP A 93 -3.57 -2.87 -16.96
N ALA A 94 -4.91 -2.92 -16.94
CA ALA A 94 -5.70 -3.70 -17.88
C ALA A 94 -5.45 -3.29 -19.35
N ARG A 95 -5.46 -1.98 -19.64
CA ARG A 95 -5.14 -1.45 -20.97
C ARG A 95 -3.73 -1.80 -21.41
N TRP A 96 -2.76 -1.75 -20.50
CA TRP A 96 -1.40 -2.13 -20.82
C TRP A 96 -1.33 -3.61 -21.19
N ILE A 97 -1.95 -4.50 -20.41
CA ILE A 97 -1.99 -5.93 -20.71
C ILE A 97 -2.65 -6.19 -22.08
N ASP A 98 -3.83 -5.62 -22.32
CA ASP A 98 -4.57 -5.80 -23.57
C ASP A 98 -3.84 -5.32 -24.82
N ASN A 99 -2.92 -4.37 -24.68
CA ASN A 99 -2.17 -3.83 -25.80
C ASN A 99 -0.79 -4.47 -25.99
N ASN A 100 -0.25 -5.18 -24.98
CA ASN A 100 1.15 -5.62 -24.98
C ASN A 100 1.34 -7.13 -24.80
N ILE A 101 0.32 -7.88 -24.41
CA ILE A 101 0.44 -9.31 -24.12
C ILE A 101 -0.14 -10.16 -25.25
N ASP A 102 0.67 -11.09 -25.74
CA ASP A 102 0.24 -12.16 -26.65
C ASP A 102 -0.26 -13.36 -25.81
N PRO A 103 -1.58 -13.61 -25.73
CA PRO A 103 -2.14 -14.67 -24.89
C PRO A 103 -1.76 -16.08 -25.36
N SER A 104 -1.27 -16.24 -26.60
CA SER A 104 -0.77 -17.54 -27.08
C SER A 104 0.59 -17.90 -26.48
N LYS A 105 1.33 -16.90 -25.97
CA LYS A 105 2.69 -17.05 -25.42
C LYS A 105 2.76 -16.79 -23.92
N THR A 106 1.81 -16.02 -23.38
CA THR A 106 1.89 -15.54 -22.01
C THR A 106 0.57 -15.72 -21.29
N SER A 107 0.61 -16.41 -20.15
CA SER A 107 -0.51 -16.49 -19.22
C SER A 107 -0.42 -15.36 -18.19
N VAL A 108 -1.51 -14.60 -18.04
CA VAL A 108 -1.61 -13.54 -17.03
C VAL A 108 -2.37 -14.06 -15.83
N PHE A 109 -1.82 -13.81 -14.63
CA PHE A 109 -2.47 -14.14 -13.37
C PHE A 109 -2.72 -12.86 -12.59
N PHE A 110 -3.86 -12.79 -11.92
CA PHE A 110 -4.16 -11.73 -10.97
C PHE A 110 -4.48 -12.35 -9.62
N ARG A 111 -3.66 -12.09 -8.61
CA ARG A 111 -3.92 -12.55 -7.24
C ARG A 111 -4.84 -11.56 -6.54
N SER A 112 -5.92 -12.05 -5.95
CA SER A 112 -6.85 -11.21 -5.18
C SER A 112 -6.21 -10.63 -3.91
N ILE A 113 -7.00 -9.84 -3.20
CA ILE A 113 -6.55 -9.09 -2.03
C ILE A 113 -6.07 -10.04 -0.92
N SER A 114 -4.87 -9.76 -0.40
CA SER A 114 -4.37 -10.37 0.83
C SER A 114 -5.02 -9.67 2.02
N PRO A 115 -5.80 -10.37 2.87
CA PRO A 115 -6.47 -9.76 4.01
C PRO A 115 -5.48 -9.36 5.13
N GLU A 116 -5.88 -8.39 5.94
CA GLU A 116 -5.18 -7.97 7.15
C GLU A 116 -5.98 -8.34 8.41
N HIS A 117 -5.28 -8.62 9.51
CA HIS A 117 -5.87 -9.13 10.76
C HIS A 117 -5.58 -8.18 11.93
N ARG A 118 -6.05 -6.94 11.80
CA ARG A 118 -5.72 -5.84 12.72
C ARG A 118 -6.54 -5.89 14.01
N PRO A 119 -6.01 -5.47 15.17
CA PRO A 119 -6.74 -5.59 16.45
C PRO A 119 -8.12 -4.91 16.46
N TRP A 120 -8.25 -3.75 15.80
CA TRP A 120 -9.47 -2.95 15.78
C TRP A 120 -10.64 -3.55 14.98
N ASN A 121 -10.43 -4.62 14.20
CA ASN A 121 -11.52 -5.33 13.53
C ASN A 121 -11.97 -6.60 14.27
N ASN A 122 -11.59 -6.79 15.54
CA ASN A 122 -11.82 -8.02 16.32
C ASN A 122 -11.22 -9.30 15.69
N HIS A 123 -10.34 -9.18 14.69
CA HIS A 123 -9.63 -10.29 14.06
C HIS A 123 -8.11 -10.17 14.25
N GLY A 124 -7.63 -9.61 15.36
CA GLY A 124 -6.22 -9.49 15.68
C GLY A 124 -5.41 -10.79 15.49
N CYS A 125 -4.22 -10.69 14.89
CA CYS A 125 -3.33 -11.84 14.66
C CYS A 125 -2.47 -12.23 15.88
N TYR A 126 -2.39 -11.38 16.91
CA TYR A 126 -1.55 -11.63 18.07
C TYR A 126 -2.05 -12.84 18.88
N ASN A 127 -1.12 -13.69 19.33
CA ASN A 127 -1.39 -14.96 20.02
C ASN A 127 -2.33 -15.93 19.29
N GLN A 128 -2.55 -15.77 17.99
CA GLN A 128 -3.30 -16.73 17.19
C GLN A 128 -2.35 -17.82 16.69
N THR A 129 -2.67 -19.07 17.00
CA THR A 129 -1.81 -20.22 16.66
C THR A 129 -2.51 -21.26 15.80
N THR A 130 -3.81 -21.07 15.53
CA THR A 130 -4.59 -21.95 14.65
C THR A 130 -5.46 -21.12 13.71
N PRO A 131 -5.78 -21.67 12.53
CA PRO A 131 -6.77 -21.07 11.65
C PRO A 131 -8.12 -20.87 12.35
N VAL A 132 -8.89 -19.91 11.86
CA VAL A 132 -10.29 -19.73 12.23
C VAL A 132 -11.07 -20.92 11.68
N MET A 133 -11.55 -21.78 12.58
CA MET A 133 -12.33 -22.98 12.22
C MET A 133 -13.82 -22.68 11.99
N GLU A 134 -14.35 -21.62 12.61
CA GLU A 134 -15.74 -21.20 12.46
C GLU A 134 -15.91 -20.39 11.16
N THR A 135 -16.20 -21.09 10.07
CA THR A 135 -16.30 -20.49 8.73
C THR A 135 -17.57 -19.65 8.51
N ASP A 136 -18.57 -19.82 9.37
CA ASP A 136 -19.86 -19.12 9.30
C ASP A 136 -19.79 -17.68 9.83
N LYS A 137 -18.71 -17.30 10.52
CA LYS A 137 -18.53 -15.92 11.00
C LYS A 137 -18.08 -15.01 9.86
N PRO A 138 -18.71 -13.84 9.67
CA PRO A 138 -18.28 -12.88 8.68
C PRO A 138 -16.93 -12.28 9.09
N TYR A 139 -15.95 -12.34 8.19
CA TYR A 139 -14.74 -11.53 8.30
C TYR A 139 -15.11 -10.10 7.93
N ILE A 140 -14.61 -9.12 8.69
CA ILE A 140 -14.81 -7.69 8.39
C ILE A 140 -13.57 -7.20 7.64
N PRO A 141 -13.66 -6.97 6.31
CA PRO A 141 -12.52 -6.49 5.53
C PRO A 141 -12.08 -5.11 5.97
N THR A 142 -10.78 -4.86 5.90
CA THR A 142 -10.19 -3.53 6.16
C THR A 142 -10.43 -2.55 5.02
N PHE A 143 -10.90 -3.03 3.87
CA PHE A 143 -11.15 -2.24 2.66
C PHE A 143 -12.63 -2.32 2.24
N PRO A 144 -13.15 -1.30 1.53
CA PRO A 144 -14.51 -1.31 1.00
C PRO A 144 -14.73 -2.44 -0.02
N ARG A 145 -15.92 -3.05 -0.02
CA ARG A 145 -16.32 -4.10 -0.99
C ARG A 145 -16.19 -3.63 -2.45
N SER A 146 -16.39 -2.33 -2.69
CA SER A 146 -16.19 -1.68 -3.99
C SER A 146 -14.80 -1.91 -4.60
N ILE A 147 -13.75 -2.12 -3.79
CA ILE A 147 -12.41 -2.43 -4.28
C ILE A 147 -12.35 -3.82 -4.94
N ILE A 148 -13.02 -4.82 -4.35
CA ILE A 148 -13.17 -6.15 -4.96
C ILE A 148 -13.98 -6.03 -6.25
N GLU A 149 -15.08 -5.28 -6.23
CA GLU A 149 -15.93 -5.09 -7.41
C GLU A 149 -15.18 -4.39 -8.55
N ILE A 150 -14.35 -3.38 -8.25
CA ILE A 150 -13.48 -2.74 -9.25
C ILE A 150 -12.55 -3.77 -9.87
N GLN A 151 -11.92 -4.60 -9.05
CA GLN A 151 -10.99 -5.62 -9.51
C GLN A 151 -11.68 -6.66 -10.41
N GLU A 152 -12.76 -7.27 -9.93
CA GLU A 152 -13.48 -8.33 -10.64
C GLU A 152 -14.10 -7.82 -11.93
N ASN A 153 -14.72 -6.63 -11.92
CA ASN A 153 -15.27 -6.03 -13.13
C ASN A 153 -14.18 -5.68 -14.14
N THR A 154 -13.06 -5.09 -13.69
CA THR A 154 -11.95 -4.76 -14.60
C THR A 154 -11.42 -6.02 -15.28
N ILE A 155 -11.15 -7.08 -14.51
CA ILE A 155 -10.65 -8.36 -15.05
C ILE A 155 -11.64 -8.98 -16.03
N LYS A 156 -12.94 -8.96 -15.69
CA LYS A 156 -14.00 -9.51 -16.54
C LYS A 156 -14.14 -8.79 -17.89
N GLU A 157 -13.85 -7.49 -17.93
CA GLU A 157 -13.95 -6.65 -19.13
C GLU A 157 -12.69 -6.72 -20.03
N MET A 158 -11.60 -7.33 -19.57
CA MET A 158 -10.35 -7.43 -20.33
C MET A 158 -10.49 -8.31 -21.57
N LYS A 159 -9.78 -7.94 -22.64
CA LYS A 159 -9.68 -8.75 -23.85
C LYS A 159 -8.72 -9.93 -23.66
N THR A 160 -7.62 -9.69 -22.95
CA THR A 160 -6.63 -10.72 -22.62
C THR A 160 -7.16 -11.58 -21.49
N PRO A 161 -7.21 -12.91 -21.65
CA PRO A 161 -7.64 -13.79 -20.58
C PRO A 161 -6.71 -13.68 -19.37
N VAL A 162 -7.30 -13.40 -18.20
CA VAL A 162 -6.59 -13.33 -16.92
C VAL A 162 -7.10 -14.45 -16.03
N LYS A 163 -6.19 -15.25 -15.48
CA LYS A 163 -6.48 -16.25 -14.46
C LYS A 163 -6.58 -15.55 -13.11
N TYR A 164 -7.79 -15.33 -12.65
CA TYR A 164 -8.05 -14.67 -11.37
C TYR A 164 -7.92 -15.69 -10.23
N LEU A 165 -6.97 -15.46 -9.33
CA LEU A 165 -6.74 -16.30 -8.16
C LEU A 165 -7.40 -15.66 -6.95
N ASN A 166 -8.62 -16.08 -6.65
CA ASN A 166 -9.38 -15.59 -5.50
C ASN A 166 -8.88 -16.22 -4.19
N ILE A 167 -7.78 -15.65 -3.67
CA ILE A 167 -7.16 -16.05 -2.41
C ILE A 167 -7.80 -15.38 -1.19
N THR A 168 -8.69 -14.41 -1.37
CA THR A 168 -9.11 -13.52 -0.27
C THR A 168 -9.77 -14.33 0.84
N ARG A 169 -10.86 -15.04 0.52
CA ARG A 169 -11.66 -15.77 1.51
C ARG A 169 -10.88 -16.87 2.23
N LEU A 170 -10.08 -17.66 1.52
CA LEU A 170 -9.26 -18.71 2.16
C LEU A 170 -8.19 -18.10 3.09
N SER A 171 -7.73 -16.89 2.79
CA SER A 171 -6.69 -16.20 3.56
C SER A 171 -7.24 -15.52 4.81
N GLU A 172 -8.52 -15.14 4.82
CA GLU A 172 -9.22 -14.55 5.99
C GLU A 172 -9.26 -15.52 7.18
N PHE A 173 -9.20 -16.83 6.93
CA PHE A 173 -9.18 -17.83 8.00
C PHE A 173 -7.79 -17.96 8.64
N ARG A 174 -6.76 -17.37 8.05
CA ARG A 174 -5.36 -17.68 8.37
C ARG A 174 -4.68 -16.67 9.26
N ARG A 175 -5.41 -16.03 10.19
CA ARG A 175 -4.84 -15.06 11.13
C ARG A 175 -3.62 -15.58 11.92
N ASP A 176 -3.49 -16.89 12.08
CA ASP A 176 -2.34 -17.61 12.66
C ASP A 176 -1.04 -17.47 11.83
N GLY A 177 -1.17 -17.27 10.53
CA GLY A 177 -0.06 -17.25 9.59
C GLY A 177 0.70 -15.93 9.50
N HIS A 178 0.29 -14.90 10.25
CA HIS A 178 0.94 -13.59 10.21
C HIS A 178 2.26 -13.56 10.99
N SER A 179 3.15 -12.65 10.57
CA SER A 179 4.42 -12.41 11.26
C SER A 179 4.25 -11.88 12.69
N SER A 180 3.15 -11.15 12.97
CA SER A 180 2.82 -10.64 14.30
C SER A 180 3.99 -9.85 14.89
N VAL A 181 4.41 -10.14 16.12
CA VAL A 181 5.56 -9.50 16.79
C VAL A 181 6.92 -10.10 16.40
N TYR A 182 6.94 -11.04 15.46
CA TYR A 182 8.17 -11.64 14.90
C TYR A 182 8.59 -10.97 13.58
N THR A 183 8.23 -9.70 13.42
CA THR A 183 8.57 -8.85 12.28
C THR A 183 9.86 -8.04 12.51
N LYS A 184 10.35 -7.35 11.48
CA LYS A 184 11.55 -6.51 11.48
C LYS A 184 11.20 -5.09 11.03
N ARG A 185 11.54 -4.07 11.84
CA ARG A 185 11.32 -2.65 11.51
C ARG A 185 12.40 -1.75 12.11
N PRO A 186 13.41 -1.25 11.37
CA PRO A 186 14.37 -1.96 10.50
C PRO A 186 15.23 -3.02 11.24
N GLU A 187 15.07 -3.19 12.55
CA GLU A 187 15.70 -4.26 13.35
C GLU A 187 14.64 -5.20 13.95
N LYS A 188 15.07 -6.32 14.56
CA LYS A 188 14.15 -7.22 15.25
C LYS A 188 13.58 -6.52 16.48
N LEU A 189 12.29 -6.73 16.75
CA LEU A 189 11.66 -6.22 17.96
C LEU A 189 12.32 -6.80 19.22
N THR A 190 12.61 -5.94 20.19
CA THR A 190 13.05 -6.30 21.54
C THR A 190 11.97 -7.07 22.30
N SER A 191 12.33 -7.75 23.38
CA SER A 191 11.35 -8.48 24.21
C SER A 191 10.24 -7.55 24.71
N GLU A 192 10.57 -6.34 25.18
CA GLU A 192 9.59 -5.35 25.66
C GLU A 192 8.64 -4.88 24.54
N GLN A 193 9.15 -4.68 23.32
CA GLN A 193 8.31 -4.30 22.19
C GLN A 193 7.36 -5.43 21.76
N ARG A 194 7.76 -6.69 21.92
CA ARG A 194 6.90 -7.85 21.62
C ARG A 194 5.73 -7.98 22.59
N GLU A 195 5.86 -7.45 23.80
CA GLU A 195 4.77 -7.38 24.79
C GLU A 195 3.77 -6.25 24.49
N GLN A 196 3.98 -5.46 23.43
CA GLN A 196 3.10 -4.36 23.00
C GLN A 196 2.52 -4.59 21.58
N PRO A 197 1.69 -5.64 21.39
CA PRO A 197 1.22 -6.05 20.07
C PRO A 197 0.35 -5.01 19.35
N GLU A 198 -0.42 -4.20 20.08
CA GLU A 198 -1.24 -3.12 19.50
C GLU A 198 -0.42 -2.11 18.69
N ARG A 199 0.86 -1.94 19.05
CA ARG A 199 1.78 -1.00 18.37
C ARG A 199 2.69 -1.70 17.38
N HIS A 200 3.12 -2.92 17.71
CA HIS A 200 4.24 -3.55 17.03
C HIS A 200 3.88 -4.80 16.23
N ALA A 201 2.70 -5.40 16.44
CA ALA A 201 2.31 -6.57 15.65
C ALA A 201 2.10 -6.19 14.18
N ASP A 202 2.71 -6.99 13.31
CA ASP A 202 2.49 -6.96 11.88
C ASP A 202 1.49 -8.05 11.49
N CYS A 203 0.23 -7.62 11.36
CA CYS A 203 -0.88 -8.46 10.93
C CYS A 203 -1.24 -8.20 9.46
N SER A 204 -0.26 -7.82 8.64
CA SER A 204 -0.41 -7.61 7.19
C SER A 204 0.51 -8.54 6.41
N HIS A 205 1.71 -8.81 6.93
CA HIS A 205 2.67 -9.75 6.33
C HIS A 205 2.56 -11.15 6.92
N TRP A 206 2.97 -12.13 6.12
CA TRP A 206 2.83 -13.56 6.42
C TRP A 206 4.18 -14.19 6.74
N CYS A 207 4.19 -15.14 7.68
CA CYS A 207 5.32 -16.03 7.88
C CYS A 207 5.57 -16.88 6.63
N VAL A 208 6.84 -17.23 6.42
CA VAL A 208 7.28 -18.23 5.43
C VAL A 208 8.18 -19.26 6.15
N PRO A 209 7.97 -20.58 5.96
CA PRO A 209 6.88 -21.19 5.20
C PRO A 209 5.50 -20.89 5.83
N GLY A 210 4.44 -20.84 5.01
CA GLY A 210 3.12 -20.40 5.45
C GLY A 210 2.09 -20.21 4.34
N LEU A 211 1.12 -19.33 4.57
CA LEU A 211 0.02 -19.06 3.64
C LEU A 211 0.46 -18.71 2.21
N PRO A 212 1.53 -17.92 1.99
CA PRO A 212 2.01 -17.64 0.63
C PRO A 212 2.37 -18.89 -0.18
N ASP A 213 2.75 -19.98 0.48
CA ASP A 213 3.03 -21.26 -0.19
C ASP A 213 1.75 -21.85 -0.79
N THR A 214 0.61 -21.74 -0.10
CA THR A 214 -0.70 -22.13 -0.66
C THR A 214 -1.05 -21.30 -1.89
N TRP A 215 -0.79 -20.00 -1.90
CA TRP A 215 -1.02 -19.16 -3.09
C TRP A 215 -0.15 -19.61 -4.27
N ASN A 216 1.11 -19.95 -4.01
CA ASN A 216 2.03 -20.48 -5.03
C ASN A 216 1.56 -21.84 -5.56
N VAL A 217 1.01 -22.70 -4.70
CA VAL A 217 0.37 -23.95 -5.14
C VAL A 217 -0.83 -23.65 -6.05
N LEU A 218 -1.66 -22.66 -5.74
CA LEU A 218 -2.78 -22.28 -6.61
C LEU A 218 -2.29 -21.79 -7.98
N ILE A 219 -1.22 -21.00 -8.03
CA ILE A 219 -0.58 -20.61 -9.30
C ILE A 219 -0.10 -21.85 -10.04
N TYR A 220 0.62 -22.76 -9.36
CA TYR A 220 1.16 -23.97 -9.96
C TYR A 220 0.07 -24.86 -10.57
N VAL A 221 -1.01 -25.12 -9.83
CA VAL A 221 -2.17 -25.88 -10.31
C VAL A 221 -2.81 -25.19 -11.52
N SER A 222 -3.00 -23.87 -11.43
CA SER A 222 -3.63 -23.06 -12.49
C SER A 222 -2.77 -22.93 -13.75
N ALA A 223 -1.44 -23.00 -13.63
CA ALA A 223 -0.49 -22.84 -14.73
C ALA A 223 -0.14 -24.16 -15.39
N VAL A 224 0.15 -25.19 -14.59
CA VAL A 224 0.82 -26.43 -15.04
C VAL A 224 -0.15 -27.59 -15.15
N LEU A 225 -1.05 -27.76 -14.18
CA LEU A 225 -1.81 -29.01 -14.06
C LEU A 225 -3.04 -29.07 -14.98
N GLN A 226 -3.55 -27.93 -15.48
CA GLN A 226 -4.71 -27.82 -16.40
C GLN A 226 -5.78 -28.91 -16.18
N THR A 227 -6.06 -29.23 -14.91
CA THR A 227 -6.79 -30.44 -14.56
C THR A 227 -8.27 -30.19 -14.83
N PRO A 228 -8.93 -30.96 -15.71
CA PRO A 228 -10.31 -30.70 -16.14
C PRO A 228 -11.35 -30.77 -15.00
N ASN A 229 -10.97 -31.27 -13.82
CA ASN A 229 -11.85 -31.44 -12.65
C ASN A 229 -11.59 -30.46 -11.50
N ILE A 230 -10.74 -29.44 -11.68
CA ILE A 230 -10.51 -28.42 -10.64
C ILE A 230 -11.18 -27.10 -11.07
N LEU A 231 -12.23 -26.72 -10.34
CA LEU A 231 -12.79 -25.37 -10.39
C LEU A 231 -11.87 -24.46 -9.58
N LEU A 232 -11.30 -23.45 -10.23
CA LEU A 232 -10.46 -22.41 -9.65
C LEU A 232 -11.21 -21.09 -9.63
#